data_AF-A0AAE1GMS4-F1
#
_entry.id   AF-A0AAE1GMS4-F1
#
_cell.length_a   1.000
_cell.length_b   1.000
_cell.length_c   1.000
_cell.angle_alpha   90.00
_cell.angle_beta   90.00
_cell.angle_gamma   90.00
#
_symmetry.space_group_name_H-M   'P 1'
#
loop_
_entity.id
_entity.type
_entity.pdbx_description
1 polymer ?
#
loop_
_entity_poly.entity_id
_entity_poly.type
_entity_poly.pdbx_seq_one_letter_code
_entity_poly.pdbx_strand_id
1 'polypeptide(L)'
;MSSTLTGYGPRHRLVFDGDGEKFELWEAKFRGYLTTKELDGVLQEGSTPEASENKQVYAELIQLLDDRSIALILRDAADKGKEA
;
A
#
# COMPACT_ATOMS: atom_id res chain seq x y z
N MET A 1 4.30 27.41 29.47
CA MET A 1 3.94 26.05 29.00
C MET A 1 4.48 25.91 27.59
N SER A 2 5.69 25.38 27.44
CA SER A 2 6.36 25.25 26.14
C SER A 2 5.86 23.97 25.47
N SER A 3 5.03 24.11 24.43
CA SER A 3 4.58 23.00 23.59
C SER A 3 5.72 22.59 22.67
N THR A 4 6.46 21.55 23.03
CA THR A 4 7.34 20.81 22.13
C THR A 4 6.48 20.10 21.08
N LEU A 5 6.11 20.83 20.02
CA LEU A 5 5.70 20.25 18.75
C LEU A 5 6.90 19.47 18.21
N THR A 6 6.93 18.17 18.47
CA THR A 6 7.85 17.24 17.81
C THR A 6 7.62 17.36 16.32
N GLY A 7 8.52 18.10 15.66
CA GLY A 7 8.47 18.45 14.25
C GLY A 7 8.69 17.25 13.32
N TYR A 8 7.76 16.30 13.32
CA TYR A 8 7.53 15.50 12.14
C TYR A 8 6.64 16.35 11.24
N GLY A 9 7.28 17.13 10.36
CA GLY A 9 6.62 17.84 9.26
C GLY A 9 5.75 16.86 8.45
N PRO A 10 4.89 17.37 7.54
CA PRO A 10 3.93 16.55 6.81
C PRO A 10 4.65 15.33 6.25
N ARG A 11 4.41 14.16 6.86
CA ARG A 11 4.87 12.90 6.27
C ARG A 11 4.15 12.90 4.93
N HIS A 12 4.90 13.07 3.84
CA HIS A 12 4.41 12.88 2.48
C HIS A 12 3.98 11.43 2.38
N ARG A 13 2.80 11.16 2.92
CA ARG A 13 2.19 9.86 3.03
C ARG A 13 1.90 9.50 1.58
N LEU A 14 2.42 8.38 1.13
CA LEU A 14 2.17 7.79 -0.20
C LEU A 14 0.70 7.36 -0.29
N VAL A 15 -0.23 8.27 0.02
CA VAL A 15 -1.67 8.02 0.07
C VAL A 15 -2.21 8.24 -1.32
N PHE A 16 -2.80 7.19 -1.87
CA PHE A 16 -3.57 7.27 -3.09
C PHE A 16 -4.88 8.00 -2.82
N ASP A 17 -5.21 8.98 -3.65
CA ASP A 17 -6.43 9.79 -3.56
C ASP A 17 -7.58 9.23 -4.42
N GLY A 18 -7.40 8.05 -5.00
CA GLY A 18 -8.38 7.43 -5.90
C GLY A 18 -8.35 7.99 -7.33
N ASP A 19 -7.41 8.88 -7.64
CA ASP A 19 -7.30 9.50 -8.97
C ASP A 19 -6.57 8.55 -9.95
N GLY A 20 -7.30 8.04 -10.94
CA GLY A 20 -6.77 7.12 -11.94
C GLY A 20 -5.61 7.70 -12.75
N GLU A 21 -5.57 9.01 -12.97
CA GLU A 21 -4.47 9.66 -13.70
C GLU A 21 -3.15 9.64 -12.91
N LYS A 22 -3.24 9.54 -11.59
CA LYS A 22 -2.08 9.47 -10.69
C LYS A 22 -1.72 8.05 -10.30
N PHE A 23 -2.50 7.06 -10.74
CA PHE A 23 -2.33 5.67 -10.34
C PHE A 23 -0.95 5.13 -10.74
N GLU A 24 -0.52 5.33 -11.99
CA GLU A 24 0.80 4.84 -12.45
C GLU A 24 1.95 5.42 -11.63
N LEU A 25 1.88 6.73 -11.31
CA LEU A 25 2.89 7.41 -10.50
C LEU A 25 2.87 6.92 -9.04
N TRP A 26 1.67 6.66 -8.50
CA TRP A 26 1.52 6.10 -7.17
C TRP A 26 2.03 4.66 -7.11
N GLU A 27 1.70 3.82 -8.10
CA GLU A 27 2.15 2.43 -8.20
C GLU A 27 3.68 2.36 -8.28
N ALA A 28 4.31 3.18 -9.13
CA ALA A 28 5.76 3.24 -9.23
C ALA A 28 6.42 3.58 -7.87
N LYS A 29 5.82 4.50 -7.12
CA LYS A 29 6.32 4.85 -5.78
C LYS A 29 6.04 3.75 -4.75
N PHE A 30 4.91 3.06 -4.84
CA PHE A 30 4.58 1.92 -3.99
C PHE A 30 5.53 0.75 -4.21
N ARG A 31 5.87 0.43 -5.48
CA ARG A 31 6.89 -0.57 -5.82
C ARG A 31 8.27 -0.18 -5.27
N GLY A 32 8.66 1.09 -5.42
CA GLY A 32 9.89 1.60 -4.81
C GLY A 32 9.90 1.46 -3.28
N TYR A 33 8.76 1.71 -2.64
CA TYR A 33 8.59 1.53 -1.21
C TYR A 33 8.70 0.06 -0.78
N LEU A 34 8.07 -0.87 -1.49
CA LEU A 34 8.18 -2.31 -1.20
C LEU A 34 9.60 -2.83 -1.40
N THR A 35 10.35 -2.29 -2.36
CA THR A 35 11.78 -2.62 -2.56
C THR A 35 12.61 -2.27 -1.32
N THR A 36 12.31 -1.16 -0.62
CA THR A 36 12.99 -0.82 0.64
C THR A 36 12.68 -1.77 1.80
N LYS A 37 11.63 -2.58 1.65
CA LYS A 37 11.19 -3.59 2.63
C LYS A 37 11.52 -5.01 2.21
N GLU A 38 12.24 -5.20 1.10
CA GLU A 38 12.53 -6.51 0.51
C GLU A 38 11.26 -7.30 0.15
N LEU A 39 10.16 -6.58 -0.15
CA LEU A 39 8.85 -7.14 -0.49
C LEU A 39 8.48 -6.97 -1.99
N ASP A 40 9.38 -6.44 -2.81
CA ASP A 40 9.13 -6.21 -4.23
C ASP A 40 8.92 -7.51 -5.03
N GLY A 41 9.51 -8.62 -4.56
CA GLY A 41 9.34 -9.94 -5.16
C GLY A 41 7.89 -10.45 -5.16
N VAL A 42 7.07 -10.02 -4.20
CA VAL A 42 5.65 -10.41 -4.10
C VAL A 42 4.84 -9.91 -5.29
N LEU A 43 5.20 -8.76 -5.87
CA LEU A 43 4.47 -8.16 -7.00
C LEU A 43 5.00 -8.58 -8.38
N GLN A 44 5.95 -9.51 -8.44
CA GLN A 44 6.49 -10.03 -9.70
C GLN A 44 5.61 -11.15 -10.23
N GLU A 45 5.35 -11.15 -11.55
CA GLU A 45 4.59 -12.21 -12.20
C GLU A 45 5.31 -13.56 -12.06
N GLY A 46 4.61 -14.57 -11.55
CA GLY A 46 5.16 -15.91 -11.32
C GLY A 46 5.89 -16.09 -9.99
N SER A 47 5.88 -15.10 -9.10
CA SER A 47 6.34 -15.31 -7.73
C SER A 47 5.31 -16.15 -6.95
N THR A 48 5.81 -17.02 -6.08
CA THR A 48 5.00 -17.72 -5.06
C THR A 48 5.35 -17.12 -3.71
N PRO A 49 4.80 -15.94 -3.38
CA PRO A 49 5.15 -15.26 -2.13
C PRO A 49 4.70 -16.11 -0.95
N GLU A 50 5.47 -16.06 0.15
CA GLU A 50 5.00 -16.70 1.36
C GLU A 50 3.74 -15.97 1.88
N ALA A 51 2.86 -16.71 2.55
CA ALA A 51 1.65 -16.13 3.13
C ALA A 51 1.95 -15.02 4.16
N SER A 52 3.16 -15.00 4.72
CA SER A 52 3.69 -13.95 5.60
C SER A 52 3.97 -12.65 4.82
N GLU A 53 4.66 -12.74 3.69
CA GLU A 53 5.02 -11.63 2.81
C GLU A 53 3.77 -11.01 2.18
N ASN A 54 2.83 -11.83 1.72
CA ASN A 54 1.59 -11.36 1.13
C ASN A 54 0.74 -10.56 2.15
N LYS A 55 0.70 -11.01 3.41
CA LYS A 55 0.06 -10.27 4.51
C LYS A 55 0.75 -8.94 4.80
N GLN A 56 2.09 -8.90 4.73
CA GLN A 56 2.84 -7.67 4.93
C GLN A 56 2.57 -6.68 3.81
N VAL A 57 2.62 -7.10 2.54
CA VAL A 57 2.28 -6.24 1.40
C VAL A 57 0.86 -5.70 1.52
N TYR A 58 -0.11 -6.54 1.90
CA TYR A 58 -1.48 -6.10 2.14
C TYR A 58 -1.59 -5.06 3.29
N ALA A 59 -0.87 -5.28 4.39
CA ALA A 59 -0.86 -4.35 5.52
C ALA A 59 -0.22 -3.00 5.16
N GLU A 60 0.80 -3.00 4.30
CA GLU A 60 1.41 -1.79 3.76
C GLU A 60 0.48 -1.08 2.77
N LEU A 61 -0.19 -1.84 1.90
CA LEU A 61 -1.13 -1.34 0.91
C LEU A 61 -2.27 -0.57 1.59
N ILE A 62 -2.90 -1.14 2.62
CA ILE A 62 -3.99 -0.47 3.35
C ILE A 62 -3.54 0.87 3.97
N GLN A 63 -2.30 0.98 4.44
CA GLN A 63 -1.81 2.22 5.04
C GLN A 63 -1.60 3.35 4.02
N LEU A 64 -1.52 3.01 2.73
CA LEU A 64 -1.18 3.88 1.63
C LEU A 64 -2.36 4.16 0.69
N LEU A 65 -3.56 3.71 1.05
CA LEU A 65 -4.79 3.96 0.31
C LEU A 65 -5.72 4.85 1.13
N ASP A 66 -6.57 5.62 0.44
CA ASP A 66 -7.68 6.32 1.07
C ASP A 66 -8.84 5.37 1.38
N ASP A 67 -9.76 5.81 2.24
CA ASP A 67 -10.92 5.02 2.67
C ASP A 67 -11.78 4.55 1.48
N ARG A 68 -11.82 5.33 0.39
CA ARG A 68 -12.57 5.00 -0.83
C ARG A 68 -11.91 3.87 -1.61
N SER A 69 -10.60 3.93 -1.80
CA SER A 69 -9.83 2.89 -2.48
C SER A 69 -9.79 1.61 -1.64
N ILE A 70 -9.68 1.73 -0.31
CA ILE A 70 -9.79 0.59 0.62
C ILE A 70 -11.17 -0.07 0.48
N ALA A 71 -12.25 0.72 0.42
CA ALA A 71 -13.59 0.20 0.25
C ALA A 71 -13.78 -0.53 -1.10
N LEU A 72 -13.11 -0.07 -2.17
CA LEU A 72 -13.11 -0.77 -3.47
C LEU A 72 -12.38 -2.12 -3.38
N ILE A 73 -11.20 -2.16 -2.78
CA ILE A 73 -10.45 -3.41 -2.58
C ILE A 73 -11.24 -4.37 -1.70
N LEU A 74 -11.80 -3.90 -0.57
CA LEU A 74 -12.61 -4.73 0.31
C LEU A 74 -13.87 -5.25 -0.37
N ARG A 75 -14.52 -4.45 -1.23
CA ARG A 75 -15.71 -4.88 -1.96
C ARG A 75 -15.39 -5.87 -3.07
N ASP A 76 -14.32 -5.64 -3.82
CA ASP A 76 -13.93 -6.50 -4.93
C ASP A 76 -13.19 -7.78 -4.46
N ALA A 77 -12.56 -7.75 -3.27
CA ALA A 77 -11.91 -8.90 -2.64
C ALA A 77 -12.79 -9.65 -1.62
N ALA A 78 -13.95 -9.11 -1.20
CA ALA A 78 -14.85 -9.73 -0.22
C ALA A 78 -15.26 -11.17 -0.59
N ASP A 79 -15.35 -11.48 -1.89
CA ASP A 79 -15.84 -12.77 -2.37
C ASP A 79 -14.75 -13.67 -2.98
N LYS A 80 -13.46 -13.29 -2.92
CA LYS A 80 -12.37 -14.02 -3.59
C LYS A 80 -11.11 -14.26 -2.75
N GLY A 81 -11.22 -14.30 -1.43
CA GLY A 81 -10.09 -14.57 -0.53
C GLY A 81 -9.37 -15.92 -0.70
N LYS A 82 -9.71 -16.74 -1.70
CA LYS A 82 -9.11 -18.05 -1.98
C LYS A 82 -8.38 -18.17 -3.33
N GLU A 83 -8.47 -17.15 -4.19
CA GLU A 83 -7.71 -17.06 -5.46
C GLU A 83 -7.01 -15.70 -5.57
N ALA A 84 -6.42 -15.25 -4.48
CA ALA A 84 -5.40 -14.20 -4.47
C ALA A 84 -4.04 -14.84 -4.22
#